data_AF-A0A414ZA25-F1
#
_entry.id   AF-A0A414ZA25-F1
#
_cell.length_a   1.000
_cell.length_b   1.000
_cell.length_c   1.000
_cell.angle_alpha   90.00
_cell.angle_beta   90.00
_cell.angle_gamma   90.00
#
_symmetry.space_group_name_H-M   'P 1'
#
loop_
_entity.id
_entity.type
_entity.pdbx_description
1 polymer ?
#
loop_
_entity_poly.entity_id
_entity_poly.type
_entity_poly.pdbx_seq_one_letter_code
_entity_poly.pdbx_strand_id
1 'polypeptide(L)'
;MEQNNIYQLVFKVTHAGGSGSCFYLKDYDLFVTNYHVVKGFHAVAVHDNDRNPYLAKVVLVNPSLDIALLSVDGDFSALPSLNLAGDNSLSIGGKVCVAGYPYGMPFTVTEGSVSSPKQLVDGKYYIQTDAAVNPGNSGGPIFNEKNEVVGVTVSKLSNADNMGFGIRVEALRKLLEFVEAVDRTAFQVQCDSCDELISEEEEFCPSCGEKLPEGIFEEREPSSLSTFCERAIREMGVNPILARDGYDSWTFHKGSSEVRIFVYENTYLFAVSPINLLPKKEVERVLDYILGEDFSPYKLGIEGRQIYIAYRVHLSDITDASEDEILTNLVNLALKADEMDNMMVEEFGCEFSEYSKHED
;
A
#
# COMPACT_ATOMS: atom_id res chain seq x y z
N MET A 1 -10.06 11.06 22.70
CA MET A 1 -8.97 12.00 22.30
C MET A 1 -7.66 11.27 22.07
N GLU A 2 -7.32 10.18 22.79
CA GLU A 2 -6.07 9.42 22.55
C GLU A 2 -6.11 8.46 21.33
N GLN A 3 -7.29 7.94 20.94
CA GLN A 3 -7.44 7.13 19.73
C GLN A 3 -7.11 7.87 18.41
N ASN A 4 -7.11 9.21 18.42
CA ASN A 4 -6.75 10.02 17.25
C ASN A 4 -5.26 9.91 16.87
N ASN A 5 -4.40 9.49 17.82
CA ASN A 5 -2.96 9.34 17.57
C ASN A 5 -2.66 8.14 16.68
N ILE A 6 -3.34 7.01 16.91
CA ILE A 6 -3.06 5.76 16.21
C ILE A 6 -3.43 5.89 14.73
N TYR A 7 -4.55 6.57 14.43
CA TYR A 7 -4.99 6.82 13.06
C TYR A 7 -3.84 7.39 12.22
N GLN A 8 -3.22 8.49 12.67
CA GLN A 8 -2.17 9.19 11.93
C GLN A 8 -0.82 8.43 11.85
N LEU A 9 -0.66 7.33 12.60
CA LEU A 9 0.61 6.60 12.72
C LEU A 9 0.65 5.29 11.93
N VAL A 10 -0.48 4.85 11.37
CA VAL A 10 -0.59 3.59 10.65
C VAL A 10 -0.92 3.85 9.18
N PHE A 11 -0.12 3.26 8.30
CA PHE A 11 -0.10 3.55 6.88
C PHE A 11 -0.29 2.27 6.06
N LYS A 12 -0.86 2.39 4.87
CA LYS A 12 -1.03 1.28 3.92
C LYS A 12 0.23 1.14 3.09
N VAL A 13 0.81 -0.05 3.04
CA VAL A 13 1.89 -0.38 2.09
C VAL A 13 1.26 -1.00 0.84
N THR A 14 1.62 -0.55 -0.34
CA THR A 14 1.17 -1.14 -1.62
C THR A 14 2.32 -1.32 -2.60
N HIS A 15 2.18 -2.36 -3.43
CA HIS A 15 3.10 -2.70 -4.51
C HIS A 15 2.37 -3.59 -5.53
N ALA A 16 3.04 -3.97 -6.62
CA ALA A 16 2.43 -4.74 -7.71
C ALA A 16 2.04 -6.19 -7.34
N GLY A 17 2.33 -6.64 -6.12
CA GLY A 17 2.03 -7.98 -5.63
C GLY A 17 0.93 -8.03 -4.58
N GLY A 18 0.47 -6.88 -4.07
CA GLY A 18 -0.50 -6.82 -2.98
C GLY A 18 -0.30 -5.60 -2.09
N SER A 19 -0.87 -5.70 -0.88
CA SER A 19 -0.83 -4.64 0.12
C SER A 19 -0.72 -5.20 1.53
N GLY A 20 -0.31 -4.34 2.45
CA GLY A 20 -0.21 -4.60 3.87
C GLY A 20 -0.29 -3.31 4.67
N SER A 21 0.09 -3.40 5.94
CA SER A 21 0.12 -2.26 6.85
C SER A 21 1.56 -1.98 7.30
N CYS A 22 1.82 -0.75 7.71
CA CYS A 22 3.04 -0.36 8.40
C CYS A 22 2.74 0.75 9.41
N PHE A 23 3.70 1.05 10.28
CA PHE A 23 3.57 2.15 11.23
C PHE A 23 4.88 2.89 11.44
N TYR A 24 4.78 4.18 11.75
CA TYR A 24 5.92 5.08 11.90
C TYR A 24 6.48 5.05 13.33
N LEU A 25 7.80 4.92 13.46
CA LEU A 25 8.54 5.07 14.70
C LEU A 25 9.40 6.33 14.67
N LYS A 26 8.85 7.42 15.19
CA LYS A 26 9.46 8.76 15.18
C LYS A 26 10.89 8.82 15.73
N ASP A 27 11.16 8.10 16.82
CA ASP A 27 12.49 8.11 17.47
C ASP A 27 13.60 7.53 16.57
N TYR A 28 13.21 6.75 15.56
CA TYR A 28 14.10 6.14 14.58
C TYR A 28 13.95 6.76 13.20
N ASP A 29 12.91 7.57 12.97
CA ASP A 29 12.54 8.08 11.65
C ASP A 29 12.47 6.98 10.58
N LEU A 30 11.78 5.89 10.91
CA LEU A 30 11.60 4.71 10.05
C LEU A 30 10.19 4.15 10.22
N PHE A 31 9.73 3.44 9.18
CA PHE A 31 8.48 2.71 9.21
C PHE A 31 8.74 1.22 9.37
N VAL A 32 7.89 0.54 10.14
CA VAL A 32 7.99 -0.89 10.39
C VAL A 32 6.87 -1.62 9.66
N THR A 33 7.21 -2.70 8.96
CA THR A 33 6.24 -3.63 8.36
C THR A 33 6.78 -5.07 8.46
N ASN A 34 6.07 -6.03 7.86
CA ASN A 34 6.60 -7.38 7.73
C ASN A 34 7.46 -7.54 6.47
N TYR A 35 8.50 -8.37 6.56
CA TYR A 35 9.29 -8.75 5.39
C TYR A 35 8.43 -9.37 4.30
N HIS A 36 7.49 -10.27 4.64
CA HIS A 36 6.65 -10.90 3.62
C HIS A 36 5.71 -9.93 2.89
N VAL A 37 5.41 -8.76 3.47
CA VAL A 37 4.62 -7.71 2.80
C VAL A 37 5.44 -7.10 1.67
N VAL A 38 6.73 -6.84 1.88
CA VAL A 38 7.60 -6.19 0.89
C VAL A 38 8.51 -7.15 0.10
N LYS A 39 8.33 -8.47 0.29
CA LYS A 39 9.22 -9.48 -0.30
C LYS A 39 9.32 -9.34 -1.83
N GLY A 40 10.55 -9.14 -2.30
CA GLY A 40 10.87 -8.98 -3.72
C GLY A 40 10.57 -7.59 -4.27
N PHE A 41 10.36 -6.60 -3.41
CA PHE A 41 10.21 -5.19 -3.79
C PHE A 41 11.19 -4.36 -2.96
N HIS A 42 12.18 -3.72 -3.59
CA HIS A 42 13.09 -2.81 -2.88
C HIS A 42 12.51 -1.40 -2.72
N ALA A 43 11.48 -1.07 -3.51
CA ALA A 43 10.70 0.14 -3.38
C ALA A 43 9.20 -0.14 -3.43
N VAL A 44 8.46 0.50 -2.54
CA VAL A 44 7.01 0.37 -2.37
C VAL A 44 6.36 1.74 -2.21
N ALA A 45 5.04 1.81 -2.31
CA ALA A 45 4.29 3.00 -1.95
C ALA A 45 3.73 2.87 -0.54
N VAL A 46 3.79 3.95 0.23
CA VAL A 46 3.17 4.07 1.55
C VAL A 46 2.08 5.13 1.45
N HIS A 47 0.88 4.84 1.94
CA HIS A 47 -0.25 5.76 1.92
C HIS A 47 -0.69 6.11 3.33
N ASP A 48 -0.90 7.40 3.59
CA ASP A 48 -1.62 7.83 4.79
C ASP A 48 -3.13 7.58 4.67
N ASN A 49 -3.89 7.89 5.72
CA ASN A 49 -5.34 7.67 5.70
C ASN A 49 -6.09 8.64 4.76
N ASP A 50 -5.46 9.74 4.38
CA ASP A 50 -5.99 10.69 3.39
C ASP A 50 -5.65 10.25 1.95
N ARG A 51 -5.03 9.06 1.80
CA ARG A 51 -4.61 8.43 0.54
C ARG A 51 -3.48 9.16 -0.19
N ASN A 52 -2.71 10.00 0.51
CA ASN A 52 -1.52 10.58 -0.09
C ASN A 52 -0.42 9.52 -0.22
N PRO A 53 0.14 9.30 -1.42
CA PRO A 53 1.19 8.31 -1.65
C PRO A 53 2.59 8.90 -1.39
N TYR A 54 3.43 8.15 -0.70
CA TYR A 54 4.82 8.45 -0.42
C TYR A 54 5.71 7.32 -0.93
N LEU A 55 6.86 7.66 -1.54
CA LEU A 55 7.79 6.66 -2.03
C LEU A 55 8.56 6.10 -0.83
N ALA A 56 8.66 4.78 -0.73
CA ALA A 56 9.37 4.13 0.36
C ALA A 56 10.43 3.16 -0.18
N LYS A 57 11.65 3.28 0.33
CA LYS A 57 12.71 2.30 0.13
C LYS A 57 12.68 1.27 1.26
N VAL A 58 12.80 0.00 0.91
CA VAL A 58 13.05 -1.07 1.88
C VAL A 58 14.54 -1.04 2.22
N VAL A 59 14.87 -0.60 3.43
CA VAL A 59 16.27 -0.34 3.82
C VAL A 59 16.87 -1.46 4.63
N LEU A 60 16.04 -2.22 5.36
CA LEU A 60 16.48 -3.38 6.11
C LEU A 60 15.41 -4.44 6.13
N VAL A 61 15.80 -5.70 5.92
CA VAL A 61 14.93 -6.86 6.11
C VAL A 61 15.58 -7.88 7.03
N ASN A 62 14.77 -8.48 7.90
CA ASN A 62 15.13 -9.69 8.63
C ASN A 62 14.07 -10.78 8.33
N PRO A 63 14.38 -11.74 7.44
CA PRO A 63 13.45 -12.81 7.06
C PRO A 63 13.09 -13.78 8.20
N SER A 64 14.00 -14.01 9.15
CA SER A 64 13.74 -14.91 10.28
C SER A 64 12.76 -14.29 11.28
N LEU A 65 12.83 -12.97 11.47
CA LEU A 65 11.89 -12.23 12.32
C LEU A 65 10.61 -11.83 11.57
N ASP A 66 10.62 -11.90 10.23
CA ASP A 66 9.57 -11.39 9.34
C ASP A 66 9.29 -9.90 9.56
N ILE A 67 10.35 -9.11 9.71
CA ILE A 67 10.29 -7.65 9.89
C ILE A 67 11.07 -6.97 8.77
N ALA A 68 10.54 -5.85 8.27
CA ALA A 68 11.23 -4.93 7.38
C ALA A 68 11.12 -3.50 7.88
N LEU A 69 12.16 -2.72 7.64
CA LEU A 69 12.21 -1.28 7.90
C LEU A 69 12.18 -0.53 6.58
N LEU A 70 11.37 0.54 6.53
CA LEU A 70 11.23 1.39 5.36
C LEU A 70 11.70 2.82 5.67
N SER A 71 12.44 3.41 4.75
CA SER A 71 12.68 4.86 4.70
C SER A 71 11.69 5.46 3.72
N VAL A 72 10.85 6.39 4.19
CA VAL A 72 9.75 6.95 3.41
C VAL A 72 10.03 8.42 3.11
N ASP A 73 9.88 8.81 1.85
CA ASP A 73 10.07 10.19 1.39
C ASP A 73 8.90 11.06 1.89
N GLY A 74 9.17 11.97 2.83
CA GLY A 74 8.19 12.90 3.39
C GLY A 74 8.66 13.51 4.72
N ASP A 75 7.97 14.54 5.20
CA ASP A 75 8.18 15.07 6.56
C ASP A 75 7.11 14.55 7.51
N PHE A 76 7.51 13.61 8.36
CA PHE A 76 6.66 12.99 9.37
C PHE A 76 6.94 13.52 10.78
N SER A 77 7.78 14.56 10.91
CA SER A 77 8.23 15.09 12.21
C SER A 77 7.11 15.71 13.05
N ALA A 78 6.02 16.12 12.42
CA ALA A 78 4.81 16.62 13.10
C ALA A 78 3.97 15.49 13.72
N LEU A 79 4.18 14.24 13.31
CA LEU A 79 3.43 13.11 13.85
C LEU A 79 3.77 12.86 15.33
N PRO A 80 2.81 12.33 16.10
CA PRO A 80 3.05 11.93 17.49
C PRO A 80 4.09 10.81 17.62
N SER A 81 4.72 10.68 18.79
CA SER A 81 5.57 9.52 19.07
C SER A 81 4.75 8.29 19.42
N LEU A 82 5.22 7.14 18.96
CA LEU A 82 4.68 5.83 19.29
C LEU A 82 5.67 5.04 20.14
N ASN A 83 5.26 4.64 21.34
CA ASN A 83 6.14 3.98 22.29
C ASN A 83 6.09 2.45 22.14
N LEU A 84 7.25 1.79 22.30
CA LEU A 84 7.35 0.34 22.35
C LEU A 84 7.23 -0.16 23.80
N ALA A 85 6.28 -1.05 24.07
CA ALA A 85 6.05 -1.59 25.41
C ALA A 85 7.24 -2.42 25.92
N GLY A 86 7.44 -2.46 27.24
CA GLY A 86 8.48 -3.28 27.86
C GLY A 86 8.22 -4.79 27.76
N ASP A 87 9.29 -5.56 27.94
CA ASP A 87 9.27 -7.03 27.96
C ASP A 87 8.39 -7.48 29.14
N ASN A 88 7.34 -8.29 28.87
CA ASN A 88 6.28 -8.70 29.82
C ASN A 88 5.15 -7.69 30.07
N SER A 89 4.89 -6.78 29.14
CA SER A 89 3.71 -5.90 29.18
C SER A 89 2.37 -6.62 28.92
N LEU A 90 2.39 -7.87 28.48
CA LEU A 90 1.20 -8.65 28.12
C LEU A 90 0.87 -9.72 29.16
N SER A 91 -0.41 -9.81 29.50
CA SER A 91 -1.01 -10.87 30.31
C SER A 91 -2.18 -11.51 29.58
N ILE A 92 -2.40 -12.82 29.76
CA ILE A 92 -3.58 -13.50 29.23
C ILE A 92 -4.86 -12.76 29.66
N GLY A 93 -5.77 -12.52 28.72
CA GLY A 93 -7.01 -11.77 28.92
C GLY A 93 -6.84 -10.24 28.94
N GLY A 94 -5.60 -9.72 28.89
CA GLY A 94 -5.35 -8.29 28.75
C GLY A 94 -5.85 -7.79 27.39
N LYS A 95 -6.39 -6.57 27.35
CA LYS A 95 -6.92 -6.00 26.11
C LYS A 95 -5.82 -5.58 25.16
N VAL A 96 -6.05 -5.82 23.87
CA VAL A 96 -5.19 -5.36 22.78
C VAL A 96 -6.03 -4.86 21.61
N CYS A 97 -5.46 -3.95 20.83
CA CYS A 97 -6.04 -3.48 19.58
C CYS A 97 -5.09 -3.80 18.42
N VAL A 98 -5.63 -4.23 17.29
CA VAL A 98 -4.92 -4.40 16.03
C VAL A 98 -5.35 -3.28 15.09
N ALA A 99 -4.40 -2.57 14.51
CA ALA A 99 -4.69 -1.49 13.56
C ALA A 99 -4.07 -1.79 12.19
N GLY A 100 -4.81 -1.54 11.11
CA GLY A 100 -4.32 -1.79 9.77
C GLY A 100 -5.39 -1.65 8.68
N TYR A 101 -5.03 -2.12 7.49
CA TYR A 101 -5.80 -2.01 6.25
C TYR A 101 -6.23 -3.40 5.75
N PRO A 102 -7.25 -4.02 6.36
CA PRO A 102 -7.68 -5.37 5.99
C PRO A 102 -8.13 -5.38 4.53
N TYR A 103 -7.60 -6.30 3.73
CA TYR A 103 -7.81 -6.42 2.29
C TYR A 103 -7.49 -5.12 1.51
N GLY A 104 -6.64 -4.25 2.06
CA GLY A 104 -6.36 -2.91 1.50
C GLY A 104 -7.51 -1.91 1.62
N MET A 105 -8.60 -2.27 2.34
CA MET A 105 -9.73 -1.41 2.63
C MET A 105 -9.34 -0.27 3.57
N PRO A 106 -10.19 0.78 3.73
CA PRO A 106 -9.92 1.89 4.65
C PRO A 106 -9.52 1.41 6.04
N PHE A 107 -8.69 2.21 6.71
CA PHE A 107 -8.13 1.92 8.01
C PHE A 107 -9.16 1.41 9.02
N THR A 108 -8.80 0.34 9.73
CA THR A 108 -9.63 -0.25 10.79
C THR A 108 -8.82 -0.47 12.05
N VAL A 109 -9.52 -0.46 13.18
CA VAL A 109 -9.00 -0.92 14.48
C VAL A 109 -9.94 -1.99 15.00
N THR A 110 -9.39 -3.15 15.34
CA THR A 110 -10.13 -4.27 15.94
C THR A 110 -9.64 -4.48 17.36
N GLU A 111 -10.57 -4.54 18.33
CA GLU A 111 -10.26 -4.83 19.73
C GLU A 111 -10.41 -6.33 20.01
N GLY A 112 -9.53 -6.85 20.85
CA GLY A 112 -9.61 -8.20 21.41
C GLY A 112 -8.82 -8.31 22.70
N SER A 113 -8.51 -9.55 23.07
CA SER A 113 -7.76 -9.94 24.24
C SER A 113 -6.53 -10.77 23.84
N VAL A 114 -5.52 -10.77 24.70
CA VAL A 114 -4.38 -11.67 24.57
C VAL A 114 -4.81 -13.08 24.95
N SER A 115 -4.92 -13.98 23.97
CA SER A 115 -5.18 -15.40 24.22
C SER A 115 -3.92 -16.09 24.78
N SER A 116 -2.74 -15.72 24.26
CA SER A 116 -1.44 -16.19 24.77
C SER A 116 -0.36 -15.15 24.47
N PRO A 117 0.35 -14.61 25.48
CA PRO A 117 1.41 -13.62 25.26
C PRO A 117 2.66 -14.22 24.59
N LYS A 118 2.79 -15.55 24.60
CA LYS A 118 3.95 -16.28 24.09
C LYS A 118 3.54 -17.66 23.57
N GLN A 119 2.88 -17.68 22.42
CA GLN A 119 2.46 -18.89 21.73
C GLN A 119 3.56 -19.41 20.82
N LEU A 120 3.94 -20.69 20.95
CA LEU A 120 4.89 -21.33 20.04
C LEU A 120 4.15 -21.81 18.79
N VAL A 121 4.52 -21.28 17.62
CA VAL A 121 4.01 -21.69 16.30
C VAL A 121 5.20 -21.83 15.36
N ASP A 122 5.34 -23.00 14.74
CA ASP A 122 6.42 -23.31 13.79
C ASP A 122 7.83 -22.93 14.31
N GLY A 123 8.09 -23.17 15.59
CA GLY A 123 9.38 -22.89 16.23
C GLY A 123 9.61 -21.43 16.63
N LYS A 124 8.65 -20.53 16.38
CA LYS A 124 8.73 -19.10 16.75
C LYS A 124 7.68 -18.73 17.79
N TYR A 125 7.99 -17.73 18.61
CA TYR A 125 7.08 -17.24 19.64
C TYR A 125 6.33 -16.00 19.17
N TYR A 126 5.00 -16.09 19.16
CA TYR A 126 4.09 -15.01 18.79
C TYR A 126 3.20 -14.59 19.95
N ILE A 127 2.63 -13.39 19.86
CA ILE A 127 1.41 -13.04 20.58
C ILE A 127 0.27 -13.74 19.85
N GLN A 128 -0.63 -14.38 20.60
CA GLN A 128 -1.92 -14.84 20.09
C GLN A 128 -3.02 -13.95 20.66
N THR A 129 -3.95 -13.51 19.81
CA THR A 129 -5.09 -12.69 20.16
C THR A 129 -6.37 -13.16 19.46
N ASP A 130 -7.52 -12.88 20.06
CA ASP A 130 -8.83 -13.05 19.42
C ASP A 130 -9.32 -11.80 18.68
N ALA A 131 -8.53 -10.71 18.69
CA ALA A 131 -8.80 -9.53 17.85
C ALA A 131 -8.85 -9.95 16.37
N ALA A 132 -9.79 -9.39 15.62
CA ALA A 132 -9.97 -9.76 14.22
C ALA A 132 -8.73 -9.36 13.39
N VAL A 133 -8.05 -10.37 12.83
CA VAL A 133 -6.89 -10.23 11.95
C VAL A 133 -7.24 -10.81 10.59
N ASN A 134 -7.13 -9.99 9.55
CA ASN A 134 -7.35 -10.39 8.16
C ASN A 134 -6.09 -10.12 7.32
N PRO A 135 -5.96 -10.73 6.12
CA PRO A 135 -4.99 -10.27 5.12
C PRO A 135 -5.03 -8.75 4.99
N GLY A 136 -3.87 -8.10 4.88
CA GLY A 136 -3.75 -6.63 4.87
C GLY A 136 -3.43 -6.00 6.23
N ASN A 137 -3.78 -6.65 7.36
CA ASN A 137 -3.31 -6.21 8.69
C ASN A 137 -1.84 -6.54 8.95
N SER A 138 -1.23 -7.47 8.18
CA SER A 138 0.19 -7.81 8.30
C SER A 138 1.07 -6.56 8.24
N GLY A 139 2.01 -6.46 9.16
CA GLY A 139 2.92 -5.33 9.32
C GLY A 139 2.34 -4.17 10.14
N GLY A 140 1.03 -4.20 10.43
CA GLY A 140 0.37 -3.26 11.31
C GLY A 140 0.73 -3.50 12.79
N PRO A 141 0.57 -2.48 13.65
CA PRO A 141 0.87 -2.59 15.06
C PRO A 141 -0.25 -3.26 15.87
N ILE A 142 0.16 -4.00 16.91
CA ILE A 142 -0.69 -4.43 18.01
C ILE A 142 -0.40 -3.51 19.20
N PHE A 143 -1.43 -2.94 19.81
CA PHE A 143 -1.32 -2.02 20.95
C PHE A 143 -1.92 -2.59 22.22
N ASN A 144 -1.39 -2.18 23.38
CA ASN A 144 -2.04 -2.36 24.67
C ASN A 144 -2.93 -1.15 25.04
N GLU A 145 -3.60 -1.22 26.20
CA GLU A 145 -4.46 -0.14 26.72
C GLU A 145 -3.73 1.19 27.00
N LYS A 146 -2.39 1.20 27.00
CA LYS A 146 -1.56 2.41 27.16
C LYS A 146 -1.15 3.02 25.81
N ASN A 147 -1.67 2.50 24.70
CA ASN A 147 -1.26 2.84 23.33
C ASN A 147 0.24 2.58 23.06
N GLU A 148 0.83 1.60 23.75
CA GLU A 148 2.19 1.15 23.48
C GLU A 148 2.13 -0.05 22.51
N VAL A 149 3.04 -0.09 21.54
CA VAL A 149 3.19 -1.22 20.63
C VAL A 149 3.71 -2.42 21.42
N VAL A 150 2.95 -3.51 21.37
CA VAL A 150 3.31 -4.79 21.98
C VAL A 150 3.72 -5.83 20.95
N GLY A 151 3.40 -5.62 19.68
CA GLY A 151 3.84 -6.47 18.58
C GLY A 151 3.47 -5.97 17.19
N VAL A 152 3.85 -6.74 16.17
CA VAL A 152 3.58 -6.50 14.74
C VAL A 152 2.71 -7.63 14.21
N THR A 153 1.51 -7.32 13.71
CA THR A 153 0.52 -8.30 13.28
C THR A 153 1.03 -9.16 12.11
N VAL A 154 0.68 -10.46 12.13
CA VAL A 154 0.98 -11.43 11.06
C VAL A 154 -0.31 -12.18 10.71
N SER A 155 -0.76 -12.10 9.45
CA SER A 155 -2.03 -12.69 9.01
C SER A 155 -1.93 -14.09 8.38
N LYS A 156 -0.75 -14.75 8.44
CA LYS A 156 -0.44 -15.94 7.61
C LYS A 156 -1.00 -17.29 8.11
N LEU A 157 -1.63 -17.37 9.27
CA LEU A 157 -2.13 -18.64 9.83
C LEU A 157 -3.59 -18.88 9.38
N SER A 158 -3.74 -19.36 8.15
CA SER A 158 -5.00 -19.38 7.38
C SER A 158 -6.04 -20.43 7.79
N ASN A 159 -5.80 -21.25 8.81
CA ASN A 159 -6.68 -22.37 9.19
C ASN A 159 -7.27 -22.25 10.61
N ALA A 160 -7.39 -21.03 11.15
CA ALA A 160 -7.92 -20.84 12.51
C ALA A 160 -8.81 -19.60 12.61
N ASP A 161 -10.12 -19.81 12.76
CA ASP A 161 -11.07 -18.74 13.04
C ASP A 161 -10.75 -18.10 14.41
N ASN A 162 -10.78 -16.77 14.47
CA ASN A 162 -10.50 -15.98 15.68
C ASN A 162 -9.13 -16.25 16.33
N MET A 163 -8.11 -16.59 15.54
CA MET A 163 -6.73 -16.71 16.00
C MET A 163 -5.83 -15.75 15.22
N GLY A 164 -5.72 -14.52 15.74
CA GLY A 164 -4.76 -13.54 15.29
C GLY A 164 -3.39 -13.76 15.92
N PHE A 165 -2.33 -13.45 15.17
CA PHE A 165 -0.96 -13.57 15.64
C PHE A 165 -0.17 -12.28 15.43
N GLY A 166 0.85 -12.06 16.26
CA GLY A 166 1.79 -10.96 16.09
C GLY A 166 3.20 -11.29 16.56
N ILE A 167 4.19 -10.82 15.81
CA ILE A 167 5.59 -10.84 16.22
C ILE A 167 5.72 -9.96 17.46
N ARG A 168 6.33 -10.48 18.51
CA ARG A 168 6.41 -9.76 19.79
C ARG A 168 7.37 -8.57 19.68
N VAL A 169 7.09 -7.47 20.39
CA VAL A 169 7.88 -6.23 20.32
C VAL A 169 9.35 -6.42 20.68
N GLU A 170 9.71 -7.45 21.46
CA GLU A 170 11.09 -7.75 21.79
C GLU A 170 11.93 -8.11 20.54
N ALA A 171 11.33 -8.75 19.54
CA ALA A 171 12.01 -9.05 18.28
C ALA A 171 12.26 -7.77 17.46
N LEU A 172 11.27 -6.87 17.43
CA LEU A 172 11.43 -5.55 16.80
C LEU A 172 12.51 -4.72 17.51
N ARG A 173 12.52 -4.70 18.85
CA ARG A 173 13.51 -3.96 19.64
C ARG A 173 14.94 -4.39 19.32
N LYS A 174 15.19 -5.70 19.22
CA LYS A 174 16.50 -6.25 18.82
C LYS A 174 16.94 -5.75 17.45
N LEU A 175 16.04 -5.73 16.47
CA LEU A 175 16.34 -5.20 15.13
C LEU A 175 16.68 -3.70 15.21
N LEU A 176 15.97 -2.95 16.04
CA LEU A 176 16.17 -1.51 16.20
C LEU A 176 17.50 -1.11 16.86
N GLU A 177 18.19 -2.03 17.55
CA GLU A 177 19.53 -1.78 18.11
C GLU A 177 20.58 -1.49 17.04
N PHE A 178 20.36 -1.94 15.80
CA PHE A 178 21.30 -1.78 14.68
C PHE A 178 20.94 -0.64 13.72
N VAL A 179 19.86 0.10 13.99
CA VAL A 179 19.32 1.12 13.07
C VAL A 179 20.31 2.25 12.79
N GLU A 180 21.17 2.62 13.74
CA GLU A 180 22.19 3.66 13.52
C GLU A 180 23.20 3.28 12.42
N ALA A 181 23.40 1.98 12.18
CA ALA A 181 24.29 1.45 11.14
C ALA A 181 23.60 1.20 9.80
N VAL A 182 22.27 1.36 9.72
CA VAL A 182 21.50 1.12 8.50
C VAL A 182 21.75 2.24 7.49
N ASP A 183 22.19 1.86 6.29
CA ASP A 183 22.21 2.72 5.13
C ASP A 183 20.80 2.87 4.57
N ARG A 184 20.19 4.03 4.81
CA ARG A 184 18.83 4.32 4.36
C ARG A 184 18.68 4.47 2.84
N THR A 185 19.78 4.36 2.09
CA THR A 185 19.80 4.48 0.63
C THR A 185 19.90 3.14 -0.09
N ALA A 186 20.23 2.06 0.62
CA ALA A 186 20.45 0.73 0.08
C ALA A 186 19.49 -0.29 0.69
N PHE A 187 19.22 -1.37 -0.04
CA PHE A 187 18.56 -2.55 0.50
C PHE A 187 19.57 -3.38 1.28
N GLN A 188 19.25 -3.74 2.52
CA GLN A 188 20.13 -4.53 3.38
C GLN A 188 19.38 -5.71 4.01
N VAL A 189 20.09 -6.80 4.23
CA VAL A 189 19.61 -8.00 4.90
C VAL A 189 20.36 -8.16 6.22
N GLN A 190 19.65 -8.32 7.33
CA GLN A 190 20.28 -8.69 8.60
C GLN A 190 20.51 -10.21 8.66
N CYS A 191 21.74 -10.62 8.93
CA CYS A 191 22.09 -12.01 9.17
C CYS A 191 21.46 -12.51 10.49
N ASP A 192 20.72 -13.62 10.44
CA ASP A 192 20.07 -14.22 11.63
C ASP A 192 21.05 -14.76 12.67
N SER A 193 22.28 -15.10 12.26
CA SER A 193 23.27 -15.75 13.12
C SER A 193 24.24 -14.79 13.81
N CYS A 194 24.57 -13.66 13.19
CA CYS A 194 25.58 -12.72 13.70
C CYS A 194 25.19 -11.24 13.63
N ASP A 195 23.96 -10.94 13.22
CA ASP A 195 23.39 -9.58 13.10
C ASP A 195 24.09 -8.65 12.09
N GLU A 196 25.05 -9.16 11.30
CA GLU A 196 25.72 -8.42 10.21
C GLU A 196 24.70 -7.87 9.21
N LEU A 197 24.91 -6.62 8.77
CA LEU A 197 24.10 -5.97 7.74
C LEU A 197 24.74 -6.17 6.37
N ILE A 198 24.07 -6.89 5.50
CA ILE A 198 24.59 -7.32 4.20
C ILE A 198 23.86 -6.54 3.11
N SER A 199 24.61 -5.75 2.33
CA SER A 199 24.06 -4.93 1.24
C SER A 199 24.35 -5.48 -0.17
N GLU A 200 25.30 -6.39 -0.29
CA GLU A 200 25.68 -7.01 -1.58
C GLU A 200 25.01 -8.38 -1.73
N GLU A 201 24.71 -8.75 -2.97
CA GLU A 201 24.11 -10.04 -3.29
C GLU A 201 25.10 -11.17 -3.02
N GLU A 202 24.82 -11.95 -1.97
CA GLU A 202 25.67 -13.02 -1.48
C GLU A 202 24.85 -14.30 -1.22
N GLU A 203 25.46 -15.48 -1.40
CA GLU A 203 24.82 -16.75 -1.00
C GLU A 203 25.01 -17.04 0.50
N PHE A 204 26.10 -16.52 1.09
CA PHE A 204 26.47 -16.73 2.48
C PHE A 204 26.82 -15.41 3.15
N CYS A 205 26.54 -15.30 4.46
CA CYS A 205 26.94 -14.15 5.24
C CYS A 205 28.48 -13.99 5.20
N PRO A 206 29.01 -12.83 4.78
CA PRO A 206 30.45 -12.62 4.67
C PRO A 206 31.17 -12.61 6.04
N SER A 207 30.42 -12.37 7.12
CA SER A 207 30.96 -12.31 8.49
C SER A 207 31.02 -13.68 9.18
N CYS A 208 29.94 -14.47 9.12
CA CYS A 208 29.84 -15.74 9.86
C CYS A 208 29.66 -17.00 9.00
N GLY A 209 29.46 -16.86 7.68
CA GLY A 209 29.26 -17.98 6.76
C GLY A 209 27.88 -18.66 6.83
N GLU A 210 26.91 -18.06 7.51
CA GLU A 210 25.51 -18.55 7.52
C GLU A 210 24.93 -18.50 6.10
N LYS A 211 24.14 -19.51 5.70
CA LYS A 211 23.52 -19.49 4.38
C LYS A 211 22.36 -18.49 4.37
N LEU A 212 22.38 -17.54 3.43
CA LEU A 212 21.29 -16.58 3.28
C LEU A 212 20.08 -17.24 2.59
N PRO A 213 18.85 -16.77 2.86
CA PRO A 213 17.67 -17.25 2.15
C PRO A 213 17.81 -17.06 0.64
N GLU A 214 17.44 -18.07 -0.13
CA GLU A 214 17.49 -18.02 -1.59
C GLU A 214 16.60 -16.88 -2.14
N GLY A 215 17.15 -16.13 -3.10
CA GLY A 215 16.48 -14.99 -3.73
C GLY A 215 16.18 -13.83 -2.76
N ILE A 216 16.91 -13.69 -1.65
CA ILE A 216 16.66 -12.61 -0.68
C ILE A 216 16.93 -11.21 -1.25
N PHE A 217 17.86 -11.09 -2.19
CA PHE A 217 18.20 -9.86 -2.92
C PHE A 217 17.48 -9.72 -4.27
N GLU A 218 16.71 -10.72 -4.69
CA GLU A 218 16.02 -10.70 -5.98
C GLU A 218 14.82 -9.75 -5.93
N GLU A 219 14.77 -8.80 -6.86
CA GLU A 219 13.57 -8.01 -7.14
C GLU A 219 12.65 -8.75 -8.11
N ARG A 220 11.35 -8.66 -7.85
CA ARG A 220 10.35 -9.15 -8.80
C ARG A 220 10.34 -8.27 -10.04
N GLU A 221 10.60 -8.89 -11.17
CA GLU A 221 10.45 -8.22 -12.47
C GLU A 221 8.97 -7.94 -12.76
N PRO A 222 8.64 -6.73 -13.24
CA PRO A 222 7.30 -6.42 -13.70
C PRO A 222 6.96 -7.28 -14.94
N SER A 223 5.67 -7.64 -15.07
CA SER A 223 5.17 -8.30 -16.29
C SER A 223 5.34 -7.40 -17.52
N SER A 224 5.25 -7.95 -18.73
CA SER A 224 5.24 -7.16 -19.97
C SER A 224 4.10 -6.12 -19.97
N LEU A 225 2.92 -6.52 -19.49
CA LEU A 225 1.77 -5.64 -19.34
C LEU A 225 2.01 -4.53 -18.30
N SER A 226 2.58 -4.89 -17.15
CA SER A 226 2.96 -3.90 -16.14
C SER A 226 3.98 -2.91 -16.71
N THR A 227 5.00 -3.39 -17.43
CA THR A 227 5.99 -2.53 -18.08
C THR A 227 5.34 -1.57 -19.08
N PHE A 228 4.40 -2.06 -19.89
CA PHE A 228 3.61 -1.26 -20.84
C PHE A 228 2.78 -0.18 -20.13
N CYS A 229 1.98 -0.55 -19.12
CA CYS A 229 1.13 0.40 -18.39
C CYS A 229 1.96 1.44 -17.62
N GLU A 230 3.03 1.00 -16.97
CA GLU A 230 3.92 1.92 -16.24
C GLU A 230 4.67 2.87 -17.18
N ARG A 231 4.89 2.51 -18.45
CA ARG A 231 5.40 3.47 -19.46
C ARG A 231 4.39 4.60 -19.69
N ALA A 232 3.12 4.26 -19.89
CA ALA A 232 2.05 5.26 -20.03
C ALA A 232 1.94 6.17 -18.79
N ILE A 233 2.00 5.59 -17.57
CA ILE A 233 1.94 6.34 -16.31
C ILE A 233 3.12 7.32 -16.18
N ARG A 234 4.33 6.92 -16.58
CA ARG A 234 5.51 7.81 -16.60
C ARG A 234 5.30 8.99 -17.55
N GLU A 235 4.72 8.76 -18.73
CA GLU A 235 4.44 9.82 -19.70
C GLU A 235 3.41 10.84 -19.19
N MET A 236 2.53 10.44 -18.27
CA MET A 236 1.59 11.35 -17.60
C MET A 236 2.25 12.22 -16.52
N GLY A 237 3.53 11.97 -16.21
CA GLY A 237 4.31 12.65 -15.16
C GLY A 237 4.16 12.03 -13.77
N VAL A 238 3.69 10.79 -13.68
CA VAL A 238 3.42 10.10 -12.41
C VAL A 238 4.48 9.02 -12.17
N ASN A 239 4.96 8.90 -10.94
CA ASN A 239 5.82 7.78 -10.54
C ASN A 239 4.97 6.49 -10.46
N PRO A 240 5.24 5.47 -11.29
CA PRO A 240 4.40 4.27 -11.30
C PRO A 240 4.41 3.48 -10.00
N ILE A 241 5.48 3.56 -9.21
CA ILE A 241 5.53 2.89 -7.90
C ILE A 241 4.46 3.46 -6.98
N LEU A 242 4.30 4.79 -6.97
CA LEU A 242 3.26 5.48 -6.20
C LEU A 242 1.86 5.16 -6.69
N ALA A 243 1.72 4.81 -7.97
CA ALA A 243 0.44 4.47 -8.56
C ALA A 243 0.03 3.01 -8.30
N ARG A 244 0.94 2.09 -7.95
CA ARG A 244 0.62 0.65 -7.77
C ARG A 244 -0.38 0.44 -6.64
N ASP A 245 -1.48 -0.24 -6.95
CA ASP A 245 -2.54 -0.59 -6.00
C ASP A 245 -2.96 -2.07 -6.15
N GLY A 246 -1.98 -2.94 -6.38
CA GLY A 246 -2.15 -4.38 -6.50
C GLY A 246 -1.63 -4.95 -7.82
N TYR A 247 -2.02 -6.20 -8.10
CA TYR A 247 -1.58 -6.93 -9.29
C TYR A 247 -2.23 -6.37 -10.55
N ASP A 248 -1.41 -5.95 -11.52
CA ASP A 248 -1.82 -5.28 -12.75
C ASP A 248 -2.92 -4.22 -12.52
N SER A 249 -2.72 -3.41 -11.46
CA SER A 249 -3.66 -2.37 -11.00
C SER A 249 -2.91 -1.13 -10.53
N TRP A 250 -3.34 0.03 -11.00
CA TRP A 250 -2.77 1.33 -10.68
C TRP A 250 -3.87 2.38 -10.44
N THR A 251 -3.70 3.21 -9.42
CA THR A 251 -4.56 4.34 -9.09
C THR A 251 -3.70 5.57 -8.82
N PHE A 252 -3.99 6.68 -9.48
CA PHE A 252 -3.25 7.94 -9.31
C PHE A 252 -4.12 9.12 -9.71
N HIS A 253 -3.66 10.34 -9.46
CA HIS A 253 -4.34 11.56 -9.90
C HIS A 253 -3.61 12.22 -11.06
N LYS A 254 -4.37 12.70 -12.05
CA LYS A 254 -3.92 13.65 -13.06
C LYS A 254 -4.73 14.93 -12.90
N GLY A 255 -4.07 15.99 -12.46
CA GLY A 255 -4.74 17.20 -11.97
C GLY A 255 -5.73 16.85 -10.86
N SER A 256 -7.00 17.23 -10.99
CA SER A 256 -8.05 16.89 -10.01
C SER A 256 -8.64 15.49 -10.21
N SER A 257 -8.47 14.88 -11.38
CA SER A 257 -9.11 13.61 -11.72
C SER A 257 -8.34 12.39 -11.22
N GLU A 258 -9.02 11.47 -10.53
CA GLU A 258 -8.50 10.14 -10.22
C GLU A 258 -8.56 9.25 -11.48
N VAL A 259 -7.47 8.56 -11.78
CA VAL A 259 -7.35 7.63 -12.89
C VAL A 259 -7.02 6.25 -12.33
N ARG A 260 -7.79 5.25 -12.76
CA ARG A 260 -7.61 3.85 -12.39
C ARG A 260 -7.31 3.04 -13.64
N ILE A 261 -6.20 2.33 -13.66
CA ILE A 261 -5.82 1.40 -14.72
C ILE A 261 -5.79 0.00 -14.10
N PHE A 262 -6.55 -0.96 -14.64
CA PHE A 262 -6.57 -2.30 -14.08
C PHE A 262 -6.98 -3.36 -15.11
N VAL A 263 -6.61 -4.61 -14.85
CA VAL A 263 -7.05 -5.77 -15.63
C VAL A 263 -8.35 -6.34 -15.07
N TYR A 264 -9.35 -6.50 -15.93
CA TYR A 264 -10.63 -7.11 -15.59
C TYR A 264 -10.76 -8.50 -16.23
N GLU A 265 -11.11 -9.50 -15.41
CA GLU A 265 -11.31 -10.90 -15.83
C GLU A 265 -10.15 -11.49 -16.66
N ASN A 266 -8.91 -11.03 -16.43
CA ASN A 266 -7.72 -11.42 -17.19
C ASN A 266 -7.85 -11.27 -18.71
N THR A 267 -8.77 -10.40 -19.17
CA THR A 267 -9.16 -10.31 -20.59
C THR A 267 -9.07 -8.89 -21.12
N TYR A 268 -9.42 -7.90 -20.28
CA TYR A 268 -9.47 -6.50 -20.70
C TYR A 268 -8.61 -5.62 -19.80
N LEU A 269 -7.82 -4.74 -20.40
CA LEU A 269 -7.23 -3.59 -19.73
C LEU A 269 -8.25 -2.45 -19.73
N PHE A 270 -8.59 -1.95 -18.55
CA PHE A 270 -9.40 -0.77 -18.36
C PHE A 270 -8.53 0.39 -17.92
N ALA A 271 -8.80 1.57 -18.46
CA ALA A 271 -8.43 2.84 -17.85
C ALA A 271 -9.70 3.66 -17.67
N VAL A 272 -10.00 4.06 -16.44
CA VAL A 272 -11.27 4.71 -16.08
C VAL A 272 -11.03 5.86 -15.12
N SER A 273 -11.84 6.91 -15.23
CA SER A 273 -11.85 8.01 -14.29
C SER A 273 -13.28 8.38 -13.89
N PRO A 274 -13.60 8.42 -12.57
CA PRO A 274 -14.83 8.99 -12.05
C PRO A 274 -14.73 10.53 -12.02
N ILE A 275 -15.14 11.21 -13.10
CA ILE A 275 -14.88 12.65 -13.26
C ILE A 275 -15.78 13.54 -12.39
N ASN A 276 -17.10 13.34 -12.39
CA ASN A 276 -18.05 14.22 -11.69
C ASN A 276 -19.32 13.51 -11.25
N LEU A 277 -20.07 14.13 -10.34
CA LEU A 277 -21.45 13.79 -10.07
C LEU A 277 -22.39 14.68 -10.91
N LEU A 278 -23.43 14.07 -11.49
CA LEU A 278 -24.52 14.78 -12.16
C LEU A 278 -25.09 15.89 -11.25
N PRO A 279 -25.47 17.05 -11.81
CA PRO A 279 -26.02 18.15 -11.05
C PRO A 279 -27.37 17.76 -10.43
N LYS A 280 -27.76 18.44 -9.35
CA LYS A 280 -29.05 18.18 -8.68
C LYS A 280 -30.26 18.71 -9.47
N LYS A 281 -30.03 19.58 -10.45
CA LYS A 281 -31.02 20.21 -11.34
C LYS A 281 -30.45 20.27 -12.76
N GLU A 282 -31.31 20.44 -13.76
CA GLU A 282 -30.89 20.62 -15.16
C GLU A 282 -30.04 19.46 -15.75
N VAL A 283 -30.28 18.24 -15.27
CA VAL A 283 -29.55 17.03 -15.70
C VAL A 283 -29.64 16.78 -17.20
N GLU A 284 -30.75 17.16 -17.85
CA GLU A 284 -30.95 17.00 -19.30
C GLU A 284 -29.80 17.63 -20.11
N ARG A 285 -29.28 18.79 -19.71
CA ARG A 285 -28.17 19.45 -20.42
C ARG A 285 -26.91 18.59 -20.47
N VAL A 286 -26.61 17.89 -19.38
CA VAL A 286 -25.45 16.99 -19.28
C VAL A 286 -25.67 15.75 -20.13
N LEU A 287 -26.88 15.18 -20.08
CA LEU A 287 -27.22 14.00 -20.86
C LEU A 287 -27.21 14.28 -22.35
N ASP A 288 -27.72 15.44 -22.77
CA ASP A 288 -27.69 15.89 -24.17
C ASP A 288 -26.25 16.04 -24.68
N TYR A 289 -25.34 16.60 -23.87
CA TYR A 289 -23.92 16.68 -24.19
C TYR A 289 -23.28 15.28 -24.31
N ILE A 290 -23.48 14.41 -23.32
CA ILE A 290 -22.91 13.05 -23.31
C ILE A 290 -23.41 12.21 -24.51
N LEU A 291 -24.68 12.39 -24.92
CA LEU A 291 -25.27 11.65 -26.04
C LEU A 291 -24.97 12.30 -27.40
N GLY A 292 -24.66 13.60 -27.42
CA GLY A 292 -24.44 14.37 -28.64
C GLY A 292 -23.00 14.39 -29.15
N GLU A 293 -22.03 14.27 -28.25
CA GLU A 293 -20.61 14.34 -28.57
C GLU A 293 -19.99 12.98 -28.91
N ASP A 294 -18.98 12.98 -29.79
CA ASP A 294 -18.17 11.80 -30.07
C ASP A 294 -16.93 11.77 -29.18
N PHE A 295 -16.93 10.84 -28.22
CA PHE A 295 -15.82 10.65 -27.29
C PHE A 295 -14.80 9.60 -27.75
N SER A 296 -14.92 9.06 -28.97
CA SER A 296 -14.00 8.04 -29.48
C SER A 296 -12.53 8.41 -29.25
N PRO A 297 -11.69 7.46 -28.77
CA PRO A 297 -11.99 6.03 -28.54
C PRO A 297 -12.64 5.73 -27.17
N TYR A 298 -12.95 6.75 -26.39
CA TYR A 298 -13.49 6.63 -25.04
C TYR A 298 -15.00 6.44 -25.02
N LYS A 299 -15.50 5.98 -23.87
CA LYS A 299 -16.92 5.88 -23.56
C LYS A 299 -17.21 6.59 -22.26
N LEU A 300 -18.32 7.33 -22.24
CA LEU A 300 -18.90 7.80 -21.00
C LEU A 300 -19.98 6.86 -20.49
N GLY A 301 -20.01 6.68 -19.18
CA GLY A 301 -21.00 5.92 -18.46
C GLY A 301 -21.49 6.68 -17.24
N ILE A 302 -22.69 6.34 -16.77
CA ILE A 302 -23.26 6.92 -15.56
C ILE A 302 -23.69 5.77 -14.66
N GLU A 303 -23.25 5.78 -13.40
CA GLU A 303 -23.69 4.87 -12.35
C GLU A 303 -24.27 5.70 -11.19
N GLY A 304 -25.58 5.56 -10.94
CA GLY A 304 -26.27 6.45 -10.01
C GLY A 304 -26.20 7.91 -10.47
N ARG A 305 -25.38 8.72 -9.79
CA ARG A 305 -25.04 10.10 -10.20
C ARG A 305 -23.61 10.26 -10.70
N GLN A 306 -22.75 9.26 -10.54
CA GLN A 306 -21.35 9.36 -10.91
C GLN A 306 -21.19 9.18 -12.42
N ILE A 307 -20.54 10.15 -13.05
CA ILE A 307 -20.13 10.13 -14.45
C ILE A 307 -18.73 9.54 -14.51
N TYR A 308 -18.52 8.62 -15.45
CA TYR A 308 -17.24 7.99 -15.73
C TYR A 308 -16.85 8.23 -17.18
N ILE A 309 -15.56 8.41 -17.42
CA ILE A 309 -14.93 8.22 -18.74
C ILE A 309 -14.08 6.95 -18.69
N ALA A 310 -14.16 6.11 -19.72
CA ALA A 310 -13.46 4.85 -19.78
C ALA A 310 -12.85 4.57 -21.15
N TYR A 311 -11.67 3.96 -21.14
CA TYR A 311 -11.01 3.32 -22.27
C TYR A 311 -10.85 1.83 -21.94
N ARG A 312 -11.18 0.96 -22.90
CA ARG A 312 -11.11 -0.49 -22.73
C ARG A 312 -10.41 -1.11 -23.93
N VAL A 313 -9.44 -1.97 -23.65
CA VAL A 313 -8.64 -2.66 -24.66
C VAL A 313 -8.63 -4.15 -24.33
N HIS A 314 -8.84 -5.00 -25.32
CA HIS A 314 -8.65 -6.44 -25.13
C HIS A 314 -7.15 -6.74 -25.06
N LEU A 315 -6.70 -7.56 -24.11
CA LEU A 315 -5.26 -7.77 -23.90
C LEU A 315 -4.55 -8.35 -25.13
N SER A 316 -5.23 -9.15 -25.95
CA SER A 316 -4.66 -9.66 -27.22
C SER A 316 -4.44 -8.58 -28.28
N ASP A 317 -5.06 -7.42 -28.13
CA ASP A 317 -4.95 -6.31 -29.07
C ASP A 317 -3.74 -5.43 -28.73
N ILE A 318 -3.06 -5.67 -27.61
CA ILE A 318 -1.79 -5.02 -27.27
C ILE A 318 -0.68 -5.80 -27.99
N THR A 319 -0.31 -5.33 -29.18
CA THR A 319 0.71 -5.93 -30.05
C THR A 319 1.69 -4.85 -30.50
N ASP A 320 2.88 -5.23 -30.97
CA ASP A 320 3.86 -4.27 -31.51
C ASP A 320 3.29 -3.30 -32.56
N ALA A 321 2.23 -3.70 -33.29
CA ALA A 321 1.59 -2.87 -34.31
C ALA A 321 0.59 -1.83 -33.76
N SER A 322 0.05 -2.05 -32.56
CA SER A 322 -1.03 -1.26 -31.94
C SER A 322 -0.61 -0.62 -30.62
N GLU A 323 0.52 -1.03 -30.05
CA GLU A 323 1.01 -0.63 -28.72
C GLU A 323 1.11 0.90 -28.59
N ASP A 324 1.69 1.59 -29.57
CA ASP A 324 1.88 3.04 -29.54
C ASP A 324 0.56 3.82 -29.54
N GLU A 325 -0.42 3.35 -30.34
CA GLU A 325 -1.75 3.95 -30.38
C GLU A 325 -2.48 3.74 -29.06
N ILE A 326 -2.45 2.51 -28.52
CA ILE A 326 -3.08 2.17 -27.25
C ILE A 326 -2.46 2.97 -26.09
N LEU A 327 -1.13 3.08 -26.07
CA LEU A 327 -0.43 3.88 -25.07
C LEU A 327 -0.85 5.34 -25.15
N THR A 328 -0.87 5.91 -26.35
CA THR A 328 -1.32 7.30 -26.57
C THR A 328 -2.74 7.49 -26.07
N ASN A 329 -3.63 6.54 -26.31
CA ASN A 329 -5.01 6.59 -25.84
C ASN A 329 -5.12 6.48 -24.31
N LEU A 330 -4.26 5.69 -23.64
CA LEU A 330 -4.18 5.64 -22.18
C LEU A 330 -3.76 7.00 -21.60
N VAL A 331 -2.69 7.59 -22.13
CA VAL A 331 -2.20 8.92 -21.72
C VAL A 331 -3.27 9.99 -21.92
N ASN A 332 -3.90 10.01 -23.10
CA ASN A 332 -4.94 10.97 -23.43
C ASN A 332 -6.21 10.79 -22.60
N LEU A 333 -6.54 9.60 -22.11
CA LEU A 333 -7.68 9.42 -21.20
C LEU A 333 -7.45 10.20 -19.90
N ALA A 334 -6.26 10.10 -19.31
CA ALA A 334 -5.94 10.80 -18.06
C ALA A 334 -6.00 12.33 -18.25
N LEU A 335 -5.48 12.84 -19.37
CA LEU A 335 -5.55 14.27 -19.70
C LEU A 335 -6.99 14.73 -19.95
N LYS A 336 -7.76 13.94 -20.70
CA LYS A 336 -9.15 14.26 -21.02
C LYS A 336 -10.05 14.18 -19.79
N ALA A 337 -9.78 13.28 -18.85
CA ALA A 337 -10.51 13.21 -17.60
C ALA A 337 -10.37 14.52 -16.80
N ASP A 338 -9.15 15.02 -16.64
CA ASP A 338 -8.84 16.29 -15.97
C ASP A 338 -9.36 17.52 -16.71
N GLU A 339 -9.41 17.50 -18.04
CA GLU A 339 -10.07 18.57 -18.80
C GLU A 339 -11.60 18.54 -18.57
N MET A 340 -12.18 17.35 -18.65
CA MET A 340 -13.62 17.16 -18.57
C MET A 340 -14.16 17.38 -17.17
N ASP A 341 -13.46 17.01 -16.10
CA ASP A 341 -13.96 17.19 -14.74
C ASP A 341 -14.18 18.67 -14.40
N ASN A 342 -13.26 19.54 -14.82
CA ASN A 342 -13.33 20.98 -14.69
C ASN A 342 -14.45 21.56 -15.57
N MET A 343 -14.50 21.19 -16.86
CA MET A 343 -15.52 21.67 -17.80
C MET A 343 -16.94 21.30 -17.33
N MET A 344 -17.14 20.08 -16.83
CA MET A 344 -18.45 19.63 -16.32
C MET A 344 -18.93 20.47 -15.14
N VAL A 345 -18.02 20.95 -14.28
CA VAL A 345 -18.37 21.86 -13.19
C VAL A 345 -18.71 23.24 -13.75
N GLU A 346 -17.85 23.79 -14.62
CA GLU A 346 -17.96 25.16 -15.13
C GLU A 346 -19.19 25.38 -16.03
N GLU A 347 -19.47 24.46 -16.95
CA GLU A 347 -20.51 24.65 -17.97
C GLU A 347 -21.87 24.06 -17.59
N PHE A 348 -21.84 22.99 -16.80
CA PHE A 348 -23.02 22.17 -16.49
C PHE A 348 -23.42 22.19 -15.01
N GLY A 349 -22.59 22.78 -14.13
CA GLY A 349 -22.88 22.85 -12.70
C GLY A 349 -22.82 21.48 -12.01
N CYS A 350 -22.06 20.53 -12.58
CA CYS A 350 -21.78 19.25 -11.95
C CYS A 350 -21.02 19.46 -10.61
N GLU A 351 -21.08 18.47 -9.73
CA GLU A 351 -20.27 18.45 -8.51
C GLU A 351 -19.01 17.61 -8.80
N PHE A 352 -17.83 17.99 -8.28
CA PHE A 352 -16.65 17.12 -8.38
C PHE A 352 -16.92 15.75 -7.76
N SER A 353 -16.21 14.73 -8.24
CA SER A 353 -16.30 13.41 -7.65
C SER A 353 -15.71 13.39 -6.23
N GLU A 354 -16.18 12.47 -5.39
CA GLU A 354 -15.57 12.21 -4.08
C GLU A 354 -14.13 11.65 -4.17
N TYR A 355 -13.73 11.21 -5.37
CA TYR A 355 -12.38 10.73 -5.68
C TYR A 355 -11.46 11.84 -6.18
N SER A 356 -11.99 13.02 -6.49
CA SER A 356 -11.20 14.13 -7.00
C SER A 356 -10.22 14.63 -5.94
N LYS A 357 -9.00 14.98 -6.38
CA LYS A 357 -8.04 15.65 -5.51
C LYS A 357 -8.33 17.15 -5.54
N HIS A 358 -8.52 17.75 -4.37
CA HIS A 358 -8.63 19.19 -4.23
C HIS A 358 -7.26 19.76 -3.89
N GLU A 359 -6.83 20.81 -4.60
CA GLU A 359 -5.72 21.63 -4.13
C GLU A 359 -6.21 22.46 -2.94
N ASP A 360 -5.50 22.38 -1.80
CA ASP A 360 -5.73 23.22 -0.62
C ASP A 360 -5.32 24.68 -0.85
#